data_AF-A0A8K0IV29-F1
#
_entry.id   AF-A0A8K0IV29-F1
#
_cell.length_a   1.000
_cell.length_b   1.000
_cell.length_c   1.000
_cell.angle_alpha   90.00
_cell.angle_beta   90.00
_cell.angle_gamma   90.00
#
_symmetry.space_group_name_H-M   'P 1'
#
loop_
_entity.id
_entity.type
_entity.pdbx_description
1 polymer ?
#
loop_
_entity_poly.entity_id
_entity_poly.type
_entity_poly.pdbx_seq_one_letter_code
_entity_poly.pdbx_strand_id
1 'polypeptide(L)'
;MLKYPDAQVISLGIGDTTEPIPEVITSAMATRSHSLSTIEGYSGYGAEQGDKNLRVAIASTFYGDLGIEETDIFVSDGAKCDISRLQLLFGSNVKMAVQDPSYPVAIETSSFSKYAGFTGVRLGWTVIPKELLFSDGFPVAKDFNRIVCTCFNGASNIAQAGGLACLSSEGLKVSLKTS
;
A
#
# COMPACT_ATOMS: atom_id res chain seq x y z
N MET A 1 5.34 -37.96 2.52
CA MET A 1 3.86 -37.79 2.55
C MET A 1 3.29 -39.03 1.88
N LEU A 2 2.56 -39.93 2.51
CA LEU A 2 1.40 -39.75 3.39
C LEU A 2 1.43 -40.76 4.53
N LYS A 3 1.38 -40.29 5.78
CA LYS A 3 1.22 -41.14 6.97
C LYS A 3 -0.23 -41.11 7.50
N TYR A 4 -1.05 -40.15 7.05
CA TYR A 4 -2.44 -39.95 7.47
C TYR A 4 -3.27 -39.35 6.31
N PRO A 5 -3.82 -40.18 5.41
CA PRO A 5 -4.59 -39.71 4.24
C PRO A 5 -5.94 -39.07 4.61
N ASP A 6 -6.52 -39.42 5.77
CA ASP A 6 -7.84 -38.94 6.19
C ASP A 6 -7.80 -37.77 7.18
N ALA A 7 -6.61 -37.22 7.48
CA ALA A 7 -6.48 -36.13 8.43
C ALA A 7 -6.95 -34.80 7.81
N GLN A 8 -7.95 -34.15 8.42
CA GLN A 8 -8.33 -32.78 8.08
C GLN A 8 -7.22 -31.82 8.55
N VAL A 9 -6.46 -31.29 7.58
CA VAL A 9 -5.40 -30.31 7.86
C VAL A 9 -6.02 -28.93 8.00
N ILE A 10 -5.95 -28.35 9.20
CA ILE A 10 -6.24 -26.94 9.40
C ILE A 10 -4.99 -26.15 8.99
N SER A 11 -5.06 -25.48 7.83
CA SER A 11 -3.96 -24.65 7.34
C SER A 11 -3.88 -23.35 8.13
N LEU A 12 -2.95 -23.28 9.08
CA LEU A 12 -2.57 -22.05 9.79
C LEU A 12 -1.35 -21.37 9.14
N GLY A 13 -1.06 -21.69 7.88
CA GLY A 13 0.09 -21.20 7.12
C GLY A 13 -0.13 -19.77 6.62
N ILE A 14 -0.32 -19.61 5.30
CA ILE A 14 -0.62 -18.30 4.73
C ILE A 14 -2.01 -17.88 5.22
N GLY A 15 -2.08 -16.81 6.00
CA GLY A 15 -3.33 -16.19 6.44
C GLY A 15 -3.99 -15.47 5.27
N ASP A 16 -4.65 -16.24 4.41
CA ASP A 16 -5.55 -15.74 3.38
C ASP A 16 -6.87 -15.30 4.02
N THR A 17 -7.41 -14.19 3.56
CA THR A 17 -8.66 -13.64 4.11
C THR A 17 -9.83 -14.49 3.61
N THR A 18 -10.69 -14.96 4.52
CA THR A 18 -11.87 -15.78 4.18
C THR A 18 -13.08 -14.94 3.78
N GLU A 19 -13.07 -13.65 4.12
CA GLU A 19 -14.15 -12.72 3.86
C GLU A 19 -13.97 -12.02 2.50
N PRO A 20 -15.05 -11.84 1.72
CA PRO A 20 -14.99 -11.16 0.44
C PRO A 20 -14.71 -9.66 0.62
N ILE A 21 -14.15 -9.05 -0.42
CA ILE A 21 -13.97 -7.59 -0.46
C ILE A 21 -15.36 -6.93 -0.43
N PRO A 22 -15.61 -5.95 0.48
CA PRO A 22 -16.87 -5.23 0.55
C PRO A 22 -17.36 -4.67 -0.79
N GLU A 23 -18.67 -4.72 -1.02
CA GLU A 23 -19.29 -4.30 -2.29
C GLU A 23 -18.96 -2.85 -2.66
N VAL A 24 -18.96 -1.93 -1.69
CA VAL A 24 -18.60 -0.52 -1.90
C VAL A 24 -17.20 -0.37 -2.53
N ILE A 25 -16.29 -1.29 -2.22
CA ILE A 25 -14.92 -1.30 -2.75
C ILE A 25 -14.90 -1.98 -4.13
N THR A 26 -15.53 -3.16 -4.28
CA THR A 26 -15.56 -3.87 -5.56
C THR A 26 -16.30 -3.11 -6.66
N SER A 27 -17.36 -2.40 -6.30
CA SER A 27 -18.14 -1.56 -7.23
C SER A 27 -17.34 -0.37 -7.74
N ALA A 28 -16.50 0.24 -6.88
CA ALA A 28 -15.58 1.29 -7.31
C ALA A 28 -14.51 0.75 -8.28
N MET A 29 -13.96 -0.44 -8.00
CA MET A 29 -13.01 -1.10 -8.91
C MET A 29 -13.65 -1.45 -10.26
N ALA A 30 -14.86 -2.02 -10.25
CA ALA A 30 -15.59 -2.35 -11.48
C ALA A 30 -15.92 -1.11 -12.30
N THR A 31 -16.40 -0.04 -11.64
CA THR A 31 -16.66 1.25 -12.29
C THR A 31 -15.39 1.82 -12.92
N ARG A 32 -14.27 1.77 -12.21
CA ARG A 32 -12.98 2.21 -12.76
C ARG A 32 -12.57 1.37 -13.95
N SER A 33 -12.68 0.04 -13.86
CA SER A 33 -12.39 -0.87 -14.96
C SER A 33 -13.22 -0.56 -16.21
N HIS A 34 -14.52 -0.31 -16.05
CA HIS A 34 -15.39 0.08 -17.17
C HIS A 34 -15.02 1.46 -17.72
N SER A 35 -14.65 2.43 -16.87
CA SER A 35 -14.24 3.76 -17.33
C SER A 35 -13.01 3.72 -18.25
N LEU A 36 -12.09 2.76 -18.04
CA LEU A 36 -10.92 2.59 -18.90
C LEU A 36 -11.26 2.12 -20.32
N SER A 37 -12.50 1.67 -20.55
CA SER A 37 -13.00 1.32 -21.88
C SER A 37 -13.59 2.51 -22.66
N THR A 38 -13.64 3.71 -22.07
CA THR A 38 -14.14 4.93 -22.73
C THR A 38 -13.03 5.93 -23.01
N ILE A 39 -13.23 6.82 -23.99
CA ILE A 39 -12.24 7.84 -24.36
C ILE A 39 -12.03 8.82 -23.20
N GLU A 40 -13.10 9.16 -22.49
CA GLU A 40 -13.09 10.12 -21.39
C GLU A 40 -12.47 9.54 -20.11
N GLY A 41 -12.68 8.24 -19.86
CA GLY A 41 -12.24 7.58 -18.63
C GLY A 41 -10.88 6.90 -18.74
N TYR A 42 -10.40 6.64 -19.97
CA TYR A 42 -9.07 6.07 -20.19
C TYR A 42 -7.97 7.02 -19.69
N SER A 43 -7.06 6.47 -18.92
CA SER A 43 -5.82 7.13 -18.54
C SER A 43 -4.68 6.11 -18.61
N GLY A 44 -3.53 6.52 -19.15
CA GLY A 44 -2.30 5.74 -19.08
C GLY A 44 -1.72 5.67 -17.66
N TYR A 45 -0.40 5.68 -17.54
CA TYR A 45 0.24 5.78 -16.23
C TYR A 45 -0.28 7.00 -15.46
N GLY A 46 -0.65 6.78 -14.20
CA GLY A 46 -0.91 7.86 -13.26
C GLY A 46 0.41 8.42 -12.71
N ALA A 47 0.33 9.28 -11.71
CA ALA A 47 1.52 9.67 -10.96
C ALA A 47 2.17 8.43 -10.34
N GLU A 48 3.49 8.31 -10.46
CA GLU A 48 4.25 7.13 -10.04
C GLU A 48 4.20 6.94 -8.52
N GLN A 49 4.01 8.04 -7.77
CA GLN A 49 3.81 8.04 -6.32
C GLN A 49 2.39 7.61 -5.92
N GLY A 50 1.47 7.50 -6.88
CA GLY A 50 0.06 7.19 -6.65
C GLY A 50 -0.88 8.37 -6.81
N ASP A 51 -2.16 8.04 -6.97
CA ASP A 51 -3.26 8.99 -7.08
C ASP A 51 -3.27 9.97 -5.91
N LYS A 52 -3.44 11.26 -6.24
CA LYS A 52 -3.37 12.33 -5.23
C LYS A 52 -4.50 12.21 -4.20
N ASN A 53 -5.72 11.91 -4.64
CA ASN A 53 -6.86 11.82 -3.74
C ASN A 53 -6.69 10.64 -2.78
N LEU A 54 -6.16 9.52 -3.28
CA LEU A 54 -5.81 8.39 -2.44
C LEU A 54 -4.74 8.74 -1.40
N ARG A 55 -3.65 9.41 -1.80
CA ARG A 55 -2.60 9.82 -0.85
C ARG A 55 -3.12 10.78 0.22
N VAL A 56 -3.96 11.75 -0.16
CA VAL A 56 -4.63 12.65 0.79
C VAL A 56 -5.52 11.87 1.75
N ALA A 57 -6.29 10.90 1.26
CA ALA A 57 -7.15 10.07 2.10
C ALA A 57 -6.33 9.19 3.06
N ILE A 58 -5.19 8.64 2.64
CA ILE A 58 -4.29 7.88 3.51
C ILE A 58 -3.72 8.79 4.61
N ALA A 59 -3.21 9.96 4.25
CA ALA A 59 -2.66 10.95 5.19
C ALA A 59 -3.70 11.32 6.26
N SER A 60 -4.91 11.69 5.85
CA SER A 60 -5.96 12.11 6.78
C SER A 60 -6.49 10.96 7.65
N THR A 61 -6.58 9.74 7.10
CA THR A 61 -7.15 8.60 7.82
C THR A 61 -6.20 8.03 8.87
N PHE A 62 -4.90 7.93 8.56
CA PHE A 62 -3.94 7.22 9.41
C PHE A 62 -2.93 8.12 10.10
N TYR A 63 -2.68 9.33 9.58
CA TYR A 63 -1.55 10.17 10.02
C TYR A 63 -1.92 11.63 10.31
N GLY A 64 -3.20 11.97 10.44
CA GLY A 64 -3.69 13.35 10.55
C GLY A 64 -3.02 14.19 11.65
N ASP A 65 -2.66 13.57 12.77
CA ASP A 65 -2.03 14.24 13.92
C ASP A 65 -0.49 14.13 13.93
N LEU A 66 0.10 13.49 12.92
CA LEU A 66 1.52 13.14 12.88
C LEU A 66 2.36 14.03 11.97
N GLY A 67 1.75 15.05 11.34
CA GLY A 67 2.44 15.95 10.42
C GLY A 67 2.86 15.30 9.09
N ILE A 68 2.33 14.11 8.78
CA ILE A 68 2.56 13.43 7.51
C ILE A 68 1.58 13.96 6.47
N GLU A 69 2.10 14.46 5.36
CA GLU A 69 1.31 15.00 4.26
C GLU A 69 1.21 14.00 3.10
N GLU A 70 0.37 14.28 2.10
CA GLU A 70 0.22 13.41 0.94
C GLU A 70 1.51 13.26 0.13
N THR A 71 2.43 14.21 0.28
CA THR A 71 3.73 14.25 -0.40
C THR A 71 4.78 13.34 0.25
N ASP A 72 4.52 12.85 1.47
CA ASP A 72 5.36 11.88 2.17
C ASP A 72 4.98 10.42 1.83
N ILE A 73 3.88 10.22 1.10
CA ILE A 73 3.26 8.91 0.84
C ILE A 73 3.50 8.46 -0.61
N PHE A 74 3.94 7.21 -0.76
CA PHE A 74 4.11 6.51 -2.03
C PHE A 74 3.22 5.28 -2.07
N VAL A 75 2.22 5.25 -2.97
CA VAL A 75 1.31 4.11 -3.16
C VAL A 75 1.96 3.05 -4.05
N SER A 76 1.84 1.79 -3.65
CA SER A 76 2.48 0.66 -4.31
C SER A 76 1.57 -0.57 -4.49
N ASP A 77 2.12 -1.58 -5.14
CA ASP A 77 1.56 -2.94 -5.28
C ASP A 77 1.66 -3.76 -3.97
N GLY A 78 2.02 -3.14 -2.85
CA GLY A 78 1.91 -3.72 -1.52
C GLY A 78 3.22 -3.77 -0.75
N ALA A 79 3.07 -3.94 0.56
CA ALA A 79 4.15 -3.79 1.53
C ALA A 79 5.39 -4.66 1.27
N LYS A 80 5.21 -5.90 0.77
CA LYS A 80 6.35 -6.80 0.50
C LYS A 80 7.26 -6.26 -0.60
N CYS A 81 6.68 -5.73 -1.67
CA CYS A 81 7.44 -5.17 -2.78
C CYS A 81 8.19 -3.92 -2.32
N ASP A 82 7.57 -3.09 -1.51
CA ASP A 82 8.19 -1.89 -0.96
C ASP A 82 9.35 -2.18 -0.01
N ILE A 83 9.23 -3.17 0.88
CA ILE A 83 10.35 -3.60 1.72
C ILE A 83 11.55 -4.02 0.85
N SER A 84 11.31 -4.70 -0.27
CA SER A 84 12.37 -5.05 -1.23
C SER A 84 12.96 -3.81 -1.91
N ARG A 85 12.15 -2.80 -2.23
CA ARG A 85 12.61 -1.53 -2.83
C ARG A 85 13.45 -0.72 -1.84
N LEU A 86 13.07 -0.73 -0.56
CA LEU A 86 13.86 -0.14 0.52
C LEU A 86 15.21 -0.87 0.67
N GLN A 87 15.22 -2.20 0.60
CA GLN A 87 16.48 -2.96 0.60
C GLN A 87 17.37 -2.62 -0.60
N LEU A 88 16.79 -2.41 -1.79
CA LEU A 88 17.52 -1.96 -2.97
C LEU A 88 18.11 -0.55 -2.76
N LEU A 89 17.33 0.35 -2.15
CA LEU A 89 17.75 1.73 -1.87
C LEU A 89 19.00 1.77 -0.98
N PHE A 90 18.97 1.04 0.13
CA PHE A 90 20.07 1.08 1.09
C PHE A 90 21.23 0.13 0.70
N GLY A 91 20.98 -0.83 -0.19
CA GLY A 91 21.97 -1.81 -0.63
C GLY A 91 22.18 -2.95 0.36
N SER A 92 22.97 -3.96 -0.03
CA SER A 92 23.12 -5.20 0.74
C SER A 92 24.00 -5.08 2.00
N ASN A 93 24.72 -3.97 2.16
CA ASN A 93 25.74 -3.81 3.20
C ASN A 93 25.31 -2.87 4.33
N VAL A 94 24.03 -2.52 4.40
CA VAL A 94 23.47 -1.69 5.47
C VAL A 94 22.95 -2.52 6.63
N LYS A 95 23.15 -2.02 7.84
CA LYS A 95 22.49 -2.55 9.03
C LYS A 95 21.16 -1.83 9.17
N MET A 96 20.06 -2.53 8.88
CA MET A 96 18.72 -2.02 9.14
C MET A 96 18.33 -2.34 10.58
N ALA A 97 18.12 -1.31 11.38
CA ALA A 97 17.52 -1.46 12.71
C ALA A 97 16.00 -1.42 12.55
N VAL A 98 15.32 -2.39 13.17
CA VAL A 98 13.85 -2.41 13.29
C VAL A 98 13.52 -1.98 14.71
N GLN A 99 12.51 -1.12 14.86
CA GLN A 99 12.19 -0.49 16.15
C GLN A 99 11.60 -1.44 17.19
N ASP A 100 11.95 -1.13 18.44
CA ASP A 100 11.28 -1.52 19.68
C ASP A 100 11.63 -0.45 20.76
N PRO A 101 10.82 0.60 21.02
CA PRO A 101 9.62 1.11 20.34
C PRO A 101 9.92 2.22 19.30
N SER A 102 8.87 2.78 18.68
CA SER A 102 9.01 3.64 17.50
C SER A 102 9.38 5.11 17.75
N TYR A 103 10.43 5.54 17.06
CA TYR A 103 10.96 6.91 16.94
C TYR A 103 10.13 7.72 15.93
N PRO A 104 9.93 9.04 16.13
CA PRO A 104 9.03 9.88 15.32
C PRO A 104 9.45 10.07 13.84
N VAL A 105 10.66 9.67 13.45
CA VAL A 105 11.13 9.74 12.05
C VAL A 105 11.48 8.32 11.59
N ALA A 106 10.46 7.59 11.14
CA ALA A 106 10.60 6.21 10.65
C ALA A 106 9.97 6.05 9.26
N ILE A 107 10.55 5.16 8.46
CA ILE A 107 9.91 4.68 7.24
C ILE A 107 8.83 3.68 7.65
N GLU A 108 7.60 3.93 7.24
CA GLU A 108 6.48 3.01 7.50
C GLU A 108 5.98 2.43 6.18
N THR A 109 5.79 1.11 6.14
CA THR A 109 5.23 0.43 4.98
C THR A 109 3.98 -0.34 5.41
N SER A 110 2.85 -0.02 4.79
CA SER A 110 1.52 -0.48 5.16
C SER A 110 0.77 -1.06 3.96
N SER A 111 -0.32 -1.81 4.21
CA SER A 111 -1.08 -2.45 3.14
C SER A 111 -2.57 -2.56 3.43
N PHE A 112 -3.37 -2.54 2.36
CA PHE A 112 -4.82 -2.77 2.41
C PHE A 112 -5.18 -4.26 2.58
N SER A 113 -4.19 -5.17 2.64
CA SER A 113 -4.45 -6.61 2.52
C SER A 113 -5.31 -7.19 3.65
N LYS A 114 -5.19 -6.67 4.88
CA LYS A 114 -5.82 -7.29 6.06
C LYS A 114 -7.21 -6.76 6.38
N TYR A 115 -7.41 -5.45 6.35
CA TYR A 115 -8.70 -4.86 6.69
C TYR A 115 -9.60 -4.62 5.47
N ALA A 116 -9.03 -4.48 4.27
CA ALA A 116 -9.81 -4.25 3.04
C ALA A 116 -9.95 -5.49 2.13
N GLY A 117 -9.34 -6.63 2.51
CA GLY A 117 -9.39 -7.87 1.74
C GLY A 117 -8.49 -7.88 0.48
N PHE A 118 -7.51 -6.98 0.37
CA PHE A 118 -6.69 -6.81 -0.84
C PHE A 118 -5.56 -7.86 -0.98
N THR A 119 -5.74 -9.05 -0.42
CA THR A 119 -4.75 -10.13 -0.50
C THR A 119 -4.46 -10.53 -1.96
N GLY A 120 -5.49 -10.58 -2.81
CA GLY A 120 -5.38 -10.86 -4.25
C GLY A 120 -5.29 -9.62 -5.15
N VAL A 121 -5.79 -8.46 -4.71
CA VAL A 121 -5.79 -7.20 -5.50
C VAL A 121 -4.46 -6.46 -5.39
N ARG A 122 -3.80 -6.55 -4.23
CA ARG A 122 -2.48 -5.97 -3.94
C ARG A 122 -2.47 -4.44 -4.03
N LEU A 123 -2.53 -3.78 -2.86
CA LEU A 123 -2.28 -2.35 -2.73
C LEU A 123 -1.65 -2.07 -1.36
N GLY A 124 -0.70 -1.16 -1.33
CA GLY A 124 -0.11 -0.65 -0.11
C GLY A 124 0.46 0.73 -0.29
N TRP A 125 1.15 1.21 0.73
CA TRP A 125 1.82 2.49 0.68
C TRP A 125 3.05 2.47 1.59
N THR A 126 4.00 3.34 1.28
CA THR A 126 5.16 3.61 2.10
C THR A 126 5.23 5.09 2.41
N VAL A 127 5.40 5.44 3.68
CA VAL A 127 5.67 6.78 4.17
C VAL A 127 7.18 6.98 4.26
N ILE A 128 7.71 8.00 3.59
CA ILE A 128 9.10 8.43 3.71
C ILE A 128 9.10 9.88 4.23
N PRO A 129 9.37 10.11 5.53
CA PRO A 129 9.38 11.46 6.09
C PRO A 129 10.41 12.37 5.40
N LYS A 130 10.05 13.63 5.13
CA LYS A 130 10.96 14.63 4.53
C LYS A 130 12.18 14.93 5.39
N GLU A 131 12.03 14.83 6.71
CA GLU A 131 13.11 15.04 7.69
C GLU A 131 14.13 13.91 7.69
N LEU A 132 13.83 12.78 7.04
CA LEU A 132 14.73 11.64 6.94
C LEU A 132 15.82 11.89 5.88
N LEU A 133 17.05 12.07 6.37
CA LEU A 133 18.23 12.31 5.55
C LEU A 133 19.24 11.16 5.67
N PHE A 134 19.99 10.92 4.61
CA PHE A 134 21.22 10.13 4.67
C PHE A 134 22.30 10.83 5.51
N SER A 135 23.38 10.13 5.84
CA SER A 135 24.48 10.68 6.65
C SER A 135 25.19 11.89 6.01
N ASP A 136 25.09 12.03 4.69
CA ASP A 136 25.61 13.17 3.93
C ASP A 136 24.61 14.35 3.83
N GLY A 137 23.44 14.22 4.47
CA GLY A 137 22.36 15.22 4.44
C GLY A 137 21.44 15.11 3.22
N PHE A 138 21.63 14.14 2.32
CA PHE A 138 20.76 13.99 1.16
C PHE A 138 19.38 13.41 1.55
N PRO A 139 18.25 13.92 1.03
CA PRO A 139 16.92 13.42 1.41
C PRO A 139 16.63 12.00 0.90
N VAL A 140 16.25 11.10 1.81
CA VAL A 140 15.92 9.71 1.46
C VAL A 140 14.72 9.63 0.51
N ALA A 141 13.73 10.51 0.70
CA ALA A 141 12.54 10.60 -0.16
C ALA A 141 12.88 10.83 -1.64
N LYS A 142 13.97 11.56 -1.95
CA LYS A 142 14.38 11.82 -3.34
C LYS A 142 14.89 10.56 -4.04
N ASP A 143 15.73 9.78 -3.38
CA ASP A 143 16.22 8.53 -3.96
C ASP A 143 15.16 7.44 -3.98
N PHE A 144 14.29 7.37 -2.97
CA PHE A 144 13.15 6.46 -3.00
C PHE A 144 12.22 6.79 -4.19
N ASN A 145 11.92 8.07 -4.40
CA ASN A 145 11.17 8.50 -5.58
C ASN A 145 11.83 8.06 -6.89
N ARG A 146 13.17 8.16 -6.99
CA ARG A 146 13.91 7.69 -8.17
C ARG A 146 13.75 6.18 -8.40
N ILE A 147 13.72 5.37 -7.34
CA ILE A 147 13.48 3.92 -7.45
C ILE A 147 12.05 3.64 -7.89
N VAL A 148 11.06 4.34 -7.32
CA VAL A 148 9.65 4.18 -7.69
C VAL A 148 9.44 4.51 -9.17
N CYS A 149 10.00 5.63 -9.65
CA CYS A 149 9.90 6.05 -11.04
C CYS A 149 10.65 5.14 -12.03
N THR A 150 11.71 4.44 -11.61
CA THR A 150 12.52 3.60 -12.53
C THR A 150 12.13 2.13 -12.50
N CYS A 151 11.69 1.60 -11.35
CA CYS A 151 11.48 0.16 -11.16
C CYS A 151 10.01 -0.25 -11.01
N PHE A 152 9.06 0.69 -10.85
CA PHE A 152 7.66 0.35 -10.57
C PHE A 152 6.63 1.01 -11.50
N ASN A 153 6.84 2.27 -11.92
CA ASN A 153 5.94 3.01 -12.83
C ASN A 153 4.49 3.21 -12.30
N GLY A 154 4.24 2.97 -11.01
CA GLY A 154 2.98 3.26 -10.34
C GLY A 154 2.04 2.06 -10.18
N ALA A 155 1.15 2.15 -9.18
CA ALA A 155 0.20 1.11 -8.85
C ALA A 155 -1.01 1.07 -9.81
N SER A 156 -1.69 -0.07 -9.90
CA SER A 156 -2.90 -0.23 -10.71
C SER A 156 -3.96 0.82 -10.36
N ASN A 157 -4.44 1.57 -11.36
CA ASN A 157 -5.47 2.59 -11.17
C ASN A 157 -6.82 2.00 -10.72
N ILE A 158 -7.12 0.74 -11.06
CA ILE A 158 -8.29 0.00 -10.57
C ILE A 158 -8.14 -0.30 -9.08
N ALA A 159 -6.98 -0.83 -8.67
CA ALA A 159 -6.71 -1.12 -7.27
C ALA A 159 -6.75 0.16 -6.42
N GLN A 160 -6.17 1.26 -6.93
CA GLN A 160 -6.20 2.56 -6.27
C GLN A 160 -7.62 3.12 -6.11
N ALA A 161 -8.51 2.94 -7.10
CA ALA A 161 -9.93 3.31 -6.96
C ALA A 161 -10.62 2.51 -5.85
N GLY A 162 -10.32 1.21 -5.73
CA GLY A 162 -10.77 0.40 -4.60
C GLY A 162 -10.21 0.89 -3.27
N GLY A 163 -8.92 1.21 -3.20
CA GLY A 163 -8.28 1.79 -2.02
C GLY A 163 -8.93 3.10 -1.58
N LEU A 164 -9.25 3.98 -2.53
CA LEU A 164 -9.92 5.25 -2.25
C LEU A 164 -11.35 5.03 -1.72
N ALA A 165 -12.10 4.11 -2.32
CA ALA A 165 -13.43 3.73 -1.84
C ALA A 165 -13.37 3.11 -0.43
N CYS A 166 -12.34 2.31 -0.14
CA CYS A 166 -12.09 1.75 1.18
C CYS A 166 -11.89 2.83 2.25
N LEU A 167 -11.25 3.96 1.91
CA LEU A 167 -10.99 5.07 2.84
C LEU A 167 -12.16 6.07 2.94
N SER A 168 -13.25 5.85 2.20
CA SER A 168 -14.49 6.62 2.41
C SER A 168 -15.11 6.29 3.77
N SER A 169 -15.95 7.18 4.31
CA SER A 169 -16.65 6.97 5.59
C SER A 169 -17.45 5.65 5.62
N GLU A 170 -18.06 5.29 4.49
CA GLU A 170 -18.79 4.02 4.35
C GLU A 170 -17.82 2.83 4.24
N GLY A 171 -16.80 2.94 3.38
CA GLY A 171 -15.79 1.91 3.18
C GLY A 171 -15.04 1.54 4.47
N LEU A 172 -14.61 2.53 5.25
CA LEU A 172 -13.93 2.30 6.53
C LEU A 172 -14.86 1.62 7.53
N LYS A 173 -16.11 2.07 7.61
CA LYS A 173 -17.10 1.49 8.53
C LYS A 173 -17.37 0.02 8.24
N VAL A 174 -17.39 -0.38 6.97
CA VAL A 174 -17.57 -1.80 6.61
C VAL A 174 -16.28 -2.58 6.82
N SER A 175 -15.13 -2.05 6.39
CA SER A 175 -13.83 -2.72 6.47
C SER A 175 -13.37 -2.99 7.91
N LEU A 176 -13.65 -2.06 8.84
CA LEU A 176 -13.29 -2.19 10.26
C LEU A 176 -14.27 -3.04 11.08
N LYS A 177 -15.45 -3.37 10.53
CA LYS A 177 -16.42 -4.28 11.18
C LYS A 177 -16.11 -5.76 10.89
N THR A 178 -15.37 -6.02 9.83
CA THR A 178 -15.04 -7.36 9.34
C THR A 178 -13.67 -7.84 9.84
N SER A 179 -12.91 -6.99 10.54
CA SER A 179 -11.56 -7.23 11.07
C SER A 179 -11.53 -7.52 12.55
#